data_AF-T1AND4-F1
#
_entry.id   AF-T1AND4-F1
#
_cell.length_a   1.000
_cell.length_b   1.000
_cell.length_c   1.000
_cell.angle_alpha   90.00
_cell.angle_beta   90.00
_cell.angle_gamma   90.00
#
_symmetry.space_group_name_H-M   'P 1'
#
loop_
_entity.id
_entity.type
_entity.pdbx_description
1 polymer ?
#
loop_
_entity_poly.entity_id
_entity_poly.type
_entity_poly.pdbx_seq_one_letter_code
_entity_poly.pdbx_strand_id
1 'polypeptide(L)' 'MLVDARGVPLSLIASGANVHDVKLLQPTLDRTVLARPQPHPERPQNLCADAGYKGGPALQAAVARNYQPPIKQRKEEAD' A
#
# COMPACT_ATOMS: atom_id res chain seq x y z
N MET A 1 6.20 2.05 5.11
CA MET A 1 7.21 1.45 4.20
C MET A 1 6.50 0.53 3.23
N LEU A 2 6.89 0.53 1.96
CA LEU A 2 6.35 -0.38 0.93
C LEU A 2 7.41 -1.42 0.58
N VAL A 3 6.99 -2.68 0.46
CA VAL A 3 7.86 -3.82 0.15
C VAL A 3 7.25 -4.66 -0.97
N ASP A 4 8.08 -5.42 -1.68
CA ASP A 4 7.61 -6.50 -2.56
C ASP A 4 7.25 -7.76 -1.76
N ALA A 5 6.76 -8.80 -2.45
CA ALA A 5 6.37 -10.07 -1.82
C ALA A 5 7.53 -10.85 -1.17
N ARG A 6 8.79 -10.50 -1.49
CA ARG A 6 10.00 -11.09 -0.89
C ARG A 6 10.52 -10.24 0.28
N GLY A 7 9.80 -9.16 0.65
CA GLY A 7 10.20 -8.22 1.68
C GLY A 7 11.24 -7.19 1.21
N VAL A 8 11.53 -7.10 -0.09
CA VAL A 8 12.49 -6.11 -0.61
C VAL A 8 11.87 -4.71 -0.52
N PRO A 9 12.53 -3.74 0.13
CA PRO A 9 12.04 -2.37 0.21
C PRO A 9 11.89 -1.73 -1.17
N LEU A 10 10.69 -1.24 -1.47
CA LEU A 10 10.40 -0.47 -2.69
C LEU A 10 10.32 1.03 -2.42
N SER A 11 9.93 1.44 -1.21
CA SER A 11 9.83 2.85 -0.81
C SER A 11 9.80 3.00 0.71
N LEU A 12 10.43 4.06 1.23
CA LEU A 12 10.41 4.43 2.64
C LEU A 12 10.18 5.94 2.77
N ILE A 13 9.10 6.30 3.48
CA ILE A 13 8.79 7.66 3.88
C ILE A 13 8.65 7.67 5.39
N ALA A 14 9.26 8.66 6.03
CA ALA A 14 9.20 8.86 7.47
C ALA A 14 8.71 10.27 7.78
N SER A 15 8.06 10.42 8.93
CA SER A 15 7.65 11.71 9.50
C SER A 15 7.89 11.71 11.01
N GLY A 16 7.60 12.83 11.67
CA GLY A 16 7.58 12.87 13.13
C GLY A 16 6.52 11.92 13.72
N ALA A 17 6.72 11.54 14.99
CA ALA A 17 5.89 10.54 15.68
C ALA A 17 4.39 10.91 15.80
N ASN A 18 4.06 12.20 15.78
CA ASN A 18 2.68 12.69 15.94
C ASN A 18 1.91 12.83 14.61
N VAL A 19 2.42 12.23 13.53
CA VAL A 19 1.76 12.22 12.22
C VAL A 19 1.20 10.83 11.97
N HIS A 20 -0.07 10.77 11.60
CA HIS A 20 -0.73 9.50 11.29
C HIS A 20 -0.18 8.90 9.99
N ASP A 21 0.26 7.64 10.02
CA ASP A 21 0.90 6.98 8.87
C ASP A 21 0.03 6.94 7.61
N VAL A 22 -1.30 6.96 7.78
CA VAL A 22 -2.25 7.05 6.65
C VAL A 22 -1.97 8.25 5.74
N LYS A 23 -1.45 9.36 6.31
CA LYS A 23 -1.07 10.57 5.56
C LYS A 23 0.18 10.35 4.71
N LEU A 24 0.99 9.35 5.06
CA LEU A 24 2.22 9.01 4.36
C LEU A 24 1.99 7.95 3.27
N LEU A 25 0.81 7.33 3.19
CA LEU A 25 0.55 6.27 2.22
C LEU A 25 0.81 6.76 0.78
N GLN A 26 0.18 7.86 0.40
CA GLN A 26 0.30 8.42 -0.93
C GLN A 26 1.76 8.69 -1.34
N PRO A 27 2.55 9.49 -0.60
CA PRO A 27 3.95 9.71 -0.95
C PRO A 27 4.78 8.42 -0.91
N THR A 28 4.40 7.44 -0.08
CA THR A 28 5.07 6.13 -0.06
C THR A 28 4.84 5.37 -1.36
N LEU A 29 3.61 5.33 -1.87
CA LEU A 29 3.29 4.66 -3.13
C LEU A 29 3.88 5.39 -4.35
N ASP A 30 4.08 6.72 -4.26
CA ASP A 30 4.65 7.53 -5.35
C ASP A 30 6.17 7.40 -5.47
N ARG A 31 6.89 7.24 -4.36
CA ARG A 31 8.36 7.25 -4.32
C ARG A 31 8.97 5.85 -4.39
N THR A 32 8.42 5.01 -5.25
CA THR A 32 9.02 3.70 -5.53
C THR A 32 10.39 3.88 -6.18
N VAL A 33 11.38 3.12 -5.72
CA VAL A 33 12.77 3.18 -6.24
C VAL A 33 12.92 2.65 -7.66
N LEU A 34 11.91 1.93 -8.15
CA LEU A 34 11.86 1.33 -9.47
C LEU A 34 10.48 1.60 -10.09
N ALA A 35 10.44 1.76 -11.40
CA ALA A 35 9.19 1.87 -12.12
C ALA A 35 8.31 0.64 -11.88
N ARG A 36 7.05 0.87 -11.49
CA ARG A 36 6.10 -0.23 -11.35
C ARG A 36 5.78 -0.81 -12.73
N PRO A 37 5.73 -2.15 -12.87
CA PRO A 37 5.26 -2.75 -14.11
C PRO A 37 3.80 -2.37 -14.36
N GLN A 38 3.38 -2.36 -15.62
CA GLN A 38 1.98 -2.11 -15.96
C GLN A 38 1.11 -3.25 -15.37
N PRO A 39 0.04 -2.93 -14.61
CA PRO A 39 -0.88 -3.95 -14.12
C PRO A 39 -1.56 -4.69 -15.28
N HIS A 40 -1.75 -6.01 -15.15
CA HIS A 40 -2.45 -6.85 -16.11
C HIS A 40 -3.62 -7.57 -15.41
N PRO A 41 -4.76 -7.83 -16.08
CA PRO A 41 -5.88 -8.55 -15.46
C PRO A 41 -5.50 -9.93 -14.87
N GLU A 42 -4.62 -10.67 -15.55
CA GLU A 42 -4.12 -11.98 -15.06
C GLU A 42 -3.05 -11.85 -13.95
N ARG A 43 -2.46 -10.66 -13.79
CA ARG A 43 -1.44 -10.35 -12.78
C ARG A 43 -1.74 -9.01 -12.13
N PRO A 44 -2.83 -8.92 -11.34
CA PRO A 44 -3.17 -7.70 -10.64
C PRO A 44 -2.09 -7.36 -9.61
N GLN A 45 -1.98 -6.08 -9.27
CA GLN A 45 -1.09 -5.62 -8.21
C GLN A 45 -1.90 -5.40 -6.93
N ASN A 46 -1.77 -6.31 -5.97
CA ASN A 46 -2.43 -6.20 -4.68
C ASN A 46 -1.61 -5.34 -3.71
N LEU A 47 -2.28 -4.54 -2.88
CA LEU A 47 -1.63 -3.71 -1.85
C LEU A 47 -2.07 -4.11 -0.44
N CYS A 48 -1.36 -5.02 0.21
CA CYS A 48 -1.65 -5.37 1.61
C CYS A 48 -1.41 -4.17 2.54
N ALA A 49 -2.40 -3.84 3.38
CA ALA A 49 -2.32 -2.76 4.36
C ALA A 49 -3.16 -3.09 5.60
N ASP A 50 -2.76 -2.53 6.74
CA ASP A 50 -3.49 -2.65 8.01
C ASP A 50 -4.90 -2.00 7.94
N ALA A 51 -5.78 -2.39 8.87
CA ALA A 51 -7.13 -1.86 9.00
C ALA A 51 -7.21 -0.34 9.19
N GLY A 52 -6.19 0.31 9.74
CA GLY A 52 -6.07 1.77 9.84
C GLY A 52 -6.01 2.48 8.49
N TYR A 53 -5.73 1.77 7.39
CA TYR A 53 -5.72 2.29 6.02
C TYR A 53 -7.05 2.12 5.28
N LYS A 54 -8.13 1.71 5.97
CA LYS A 54 -9.47 1.57 5.37
C LYS A 54 -10.18 2.90 5.10
N GLY A 55 -9.61 4.02 5.52
CA GLY A 55 -10.19 5.34 5.29
C GLY A 55 -10.31 5.66 3.79
N GLY A 56 -11.35 6.42 3.42
CA GLY A 56 -11.60 6.85 2.03
C GLY A 56 -10.36 7.42 1.33
N PRO A 57 -9.57 8.32 1.95
CA PRO A 57 -8.36 8.87 1.33
C PRO A 57 -7.30 7.81 1.01
N ALA A 58 -7.11 6.82 1.88
CA ALA A 58 -6.12 5.77 1.67
C ALA A 58 -6.55 4.80 0.56
N LEU A 59 -7.82 4.41 0.54
CA LEU A 59 -8.39 3.60 -0.54
C LEU A 59 -8.28 4.33 -1.88
N GLN A 60 -8.63 5.62 -1.92
CA GLN A 60 -8.49 6.44 -3.13
C GLN A 60 -7.04 6.52 -3.60
N ALA A 61 -6.08 6.71 -2.68
CA ALA A 61 -4.67 6.74 -3.03
C ALA A 61 -4.17 5.42 -3.63
N ALA A 62 -4.64 4.28 -3.13
CA ALA A 62 -4.32 2.96 -3.65
C ALA A 62 -4.95 2.72 -5.04
N VAL A 63 -6.26 2.96 -5.17
CA VAL A 63 -7.00 2.73 -6.42
C VAL A 63 -6.52 3.66 -7.55
N ALA A 64 -6.24 4.93 -7.25
CA ALA A 64 -5.69 5.88 -8.22
C ALA A 64 -4.34 5.43 -8.81
N ARG A 65 -3.64 4.51 -8.13
CA ARG A 65 -2.38 3.91 -8.55
C ARG A 65 -2.55 2.48 -9.08
N ASN A 66 -3.77 2.08 -9.43
CA ASN A 66 -4.09 0.74 -9.95
C ASN A 66 -3.69 -0.40 -9.01
N TYR A 67 -3.65 -0.14 -7.70
CA TYR A 67 -3.62 -1.22 -6.74
C TYR A 67 -5.03 -1.77 -6.53
N GLN A 68 -5.13 -3.09 -6.37
CA GLN A 68 -6.28 -3.73 -5.78
C GLN A 68 -6.02 -3.83 -4.27
N PRO A 69 -6.61 -2.95 -3.44
CA PRO A 69 -6.50 -3.13 -1.99
C PRO A 69 -7.18 -4.46 -1.66
N PRO A 70 -6.47 -5.45 -1.08
CA PRO A 70 -7.09 -6.66 -0.62
C PRO A 70 -8.07 -6.25 0.48
N ILE A 71 -9.34 -6.52 0.23
CA ILE A 71 -10.39 -6.45 1.23
C ILE A 71 -10.20 -7.67 2.13
N LYS A 72 -9.15 -7.69 2.96
CA LYS A 72 -8.98 -8.73 3.97
C LYS A 72 -9.04 -8.14 5.36
N GLN A 73 -9.89 -8.74 6.18
CA GLN A 73 -10.14 -8.34 7.55
C GLN A 73 -9.03 -8.92 8.44
N ARG A 74 -8.62 -8.20 9.48
CA ARG A 74 -7.69 -8.68 10.52
C ARG A 74 -8.14 -9.99 11.20
N LYS A 75 -9.40 -10.41 11.01
CA LYS A 75 -9.94 -11.70 11.49
C LYS A 75 -9.51 -12.92 10.66
N GLU A 76 -8.91 -12.73 9.49
CA GLU A 76 -8.45 -13.83 8.62
C GLU A 76 -6.92 -14.06 8.73
N GLU A 77 -6.23 -13.39 9.65
CA GLU A 77 -4.80 -13.65 9.94
C GLU A 77 -4.57 -14.83 10.90
N ALA A 78 -5.64 -15.53 11.29
CA ALA A 78 -5.63 -16.61 12.29
C ALA A 78 -5.98 -18.00 11.72
N ASP A 79 -5.92 -18.19 10.39
CA ASP A 79 -5.98 -19.50 9.73
C ASP A 79 -4.65 -19.84 9.04
#